data_AF-A0A9E5A6I1-F1
#
_entry.id   AF-A0A9E5A6I1-F1
#
_cell.length_a   1.000
_cell.length_b   1.000
_cell.length_c   1.000
_cell.angle_alpha   90.00
_cell.angle_beta   90.00
_cell.angle_gamma   90.00
#
_symmetry.space_group_name_H-M   'P 1'
#
loop_
_entity.id
_entity.type
_entity.pdbx_description
1 polymer ?
#
loop_
_entity_poly.entity_id
_entity_poly.type
_entity_poly.pdbx_seq_one_letter_code
_entity_poly.pdbx_strand_id
1 'polypeptide(L)'
;MYYQPPRGLGLLVGSVITLWAAAVALTLFNNGLTADVGIGWFLSYAVALAGVALTALFAYWTYALSTLSYAVDRNGLVIAWGPTRHVIPLGAIERLVPGTSVGVPHVRGVSWWGHHVGRAHIERIGDVLFYSAHESPEQVLYVMTTERNYAISVENPADFARAIQVRQDLGPTTLVTHHVDRSGTAAQGFWSDRLALALCVLAIAASATVWVQVALRLASLPEMLDLHFPPAGPRAIVSVVARDALLELPRTASLILGINLVVGAALHLWDRVTGYVVLIAAVLIQAAFYAAVALALA
;
A
#
# COMPACT_ATOMS: atom_id res chain seq x y z
N MET A 1 -23.07 -15.99 15.69
CA MET A 1 -23.18 -16.61 14.34
C MET A 1 -22.12 -15.98 13.46
N TYR A 2 -21.55 -16.74 12.54
CA TYR A 2 -20.47 -16.30 11.67
C TYR A 2 -20.87 -16.52 10.21
N TYR A 3 -20.80 -15.46 9.41
CA TYR A 3 -21.15 -15.47 7.99
C TYR A 3 -19.91 -15.14 7.18
N GLN A 4 -19.68 -15.92 6.13
CA GLN A 4 -18.64 -15.66 5.14
C GLN A 4 -19.31 -15.20 3.84
N PRO A 5 -18.84 -14.12 3.20
CA PRO A 5 -19.34 -13.72 1.90
C PRO A 5 -18.89 -14.68 0.79
N PRO A 6 -19.58 -14.70 -0.36
CA PRO A 6 -19.15 -15.42 -1.57
C PRO A 6 -17.92 -14.72 -2.19
N ARG A 7 -16.75 -14.98 -1.62
CA ARG A 7 -15.47 -14.33 -1.97
C ARG A 7 -14.61 -15.12 -2.96
N GLY A 8 -15.12 -16.25 -3.48
CA GLY A 8 -14.35 -17.18 -4.31
C GLY A 8 -13.77 -16.52 -5.56
N LEU A 9 -14.62 -15.81 -6.32
CA LEU A 9 -14.22 -15.10 -7.53
C LEU A 9 -13.22 -13.98 -7.20
N GLY A 10 -13.50 -13.18 -6.16
CA GLY A 10 -12.61 -12.09 -5.73
C GLY A 10 -11.23 -12.55 -5.29
N LEU A 11 -11.14 -13.72 -4.63
CA LEU A 11 -9.87 -14.33 -4.26
C LEU A 11 -9.10 -14.87 -5.46
N LEU A 12 -9.80 -15.47 -6.43
CA LEU A 12 -9.19 -15.93 -7.67
C LEU A 12 -8.58 -14.76 -8.44
N VAL A 13 -9.38 -13.72 -8.71
CA VAL A 13 -8.93 -12.52 -9.43
C VAL A 13 -7.77 -11.84 -8.71
N GLY A 14 -7.88 -11.65 -7.39
CA GLY A 14 -6.82 -11.06 -6.58
C GLY A 14 -5.52 -11.87 -6.61
N SER A 15 -5.62 -13.19 -6.52
CA SER A 15 -4.47 -14.10 -6.58
C SER A 15 -3.80 -14.09 -7.97
N VAL A 16 -4.58 -14.09 -9.05
CA VAL A 16 -4.04 -14.01 -10.42
C VAL A 16 -3.31 -12.70 -10.65
N ILE A 17 -3.90 -11.56 -10.25
CA ILE A 17 -3.26 -10.25 -10.38
C ILE A 17 -1.96 -10.19 -9.55
N THR A 18 -1.99 -10.74 -8.33
CA THR A 18 -0.81 -10.81 -7.45
C THR A 18 0.31 -11.64 -8.09
N LEU A 19 0.00 -12.84 -8.59
CA LEU A 19 0.97 -13.72 -9.26
C LEU A 19 1.51 -13.11 -10.55
N TRP A 20 0.65 -12.44 -11.33
CA TRP A 20 1.08 -11.77 -12.55
C TRP A 20 2.03 -10.61 -12.27
N ALA A 21 1.72 -9.76 -11.28
CA ALA A 21 2.61 -8.69 -10.84
C ALA A 21 3.96 -9.25 -10.35
N ALA A 22 3.95 -10.35 -9.60
CA ALA A 22 5.15 -11.02 -9.12
C ALA A 22 5.99 -11.58 -10.27
N ALA A 23 5.35 -12.22 -11.25
CA ALA A 23 6.02 -12.77 -12.42
C ALA A 23 6.68 -11.67 -13.26
N VAL A 24 5.96 -10.57 -13.54
CA VAL A 24 6.52 -9.41 -14.26
C VAL A 24 7.72 -8.82 -13.50
N ALA A 25 7.59 -8.64 -12.19
CA ALA A 25 8.68 -8.14 -11.36
C ALA A 25 9.91 -9.05 -11.41
N LEU A 26 9.71 -10.37 -11.30
CA LEU A 26 10.79 -11.36 -11.35
C LEU A 26 11.46 -11.41 -12.72
N THR A 27 10.70 -11.36 -13.81
CA THR A 27 11.25 -11.35 -15.17
C THR A 27 12.10 -10.11 -15.42
N LEU A 28 11.64 -8.93 -14.99
CA LEU A 28 12.39 -7.68 -15.13
C LEU A 28 13.65 -7.67 -14.26
N PHE A 29 13.55 -8.18 -13.03
CA PHE A 29 14.71 -8.34 -12.16
C PHE A 29 15.76 -9.26 -12.80
N ASN A 30 15.34 -10.43 -13.33
CA ASN A 30 16.23 -11.37 -13.98
C ASN A 30 16.84 -10.81 -15.27
N ASN A 31 16.07 -10.04 -16.05
CA ASN A 31 16.60 -9.32 -17.21
C ASN A 31 17.72 -8.34 -16.81
N GLY A 32 17.54 -7.63 -15.69
CA GLY A 32 18.54 -6.74 -15.12
C GLY A 32 19.84 -7.43 -14.68
N LEU A 33 19.82 -8.74 -14.41
CA LEU A 33 21.04 -9.50 -14.05
C LEU A 33 21.93 -9.77 -15.27
N THR A 34 21.34 -9.86 -16.46
CA THR A 34 22.05 -10.16 -17.71
C THR A 34 22.25 -8.94 -18.60
N ALA A 35 21.61 -7.80 -18.28
CA ALA A 35 21.69 -6.59 -19.07
C ALA A 35 23.02 -5.86 -18.82
N ASP A 36 23.60 -5.31 -19.90
CA ASP A 36 24.74 -4.41 -19.79
C ASP A 36 24.39 -3.17 -18.97
N VAL A 37 25.37 -2.68 -18.21
CA VAL A 37 25.17 -1.51 -17.36
C VAL A 37 24.82 -0.29 -18.22
N GLY A 38 23.61 0.23 -18.04
CA GLY A 38 23.09 1.36 -18.79
C GLY A 38 21.66 1.71 -18.37
N ILE A 39 20.97 2.54 -19.16
CA ILE A 39 19.61 2.99 -18.83
C ILE A 39 18.60 1.83 -18.80
N GLY A 40 18.76 0.83 -19.67
CA GLY A 40 17.90 -0.36 -19.70
C GLY A 40 18.03 -1.17 -18.42
N TRP A 41 19.26 -1.40 -17.95
CA TRP A 41 19.55 -2.04 -16.66
C TRP A 41 18.85 -1.31 -15.50
N PHE A 42 18.98 0.01 -15.43
CA PHE A 42 18.32 0.81 -14.38
C PHE A 42 16.79 0.71 -14.45
N LEU A 43 16.20 0.87 -15.64
CA LEU A 43 14.76 0.77 -15.83
C LEU A 43 14.23 -0.62 -15.45
N SER A 44 14.95 -1.70 -15.80
CA SER A 44 14.59 -3.06 -15.42
C SER A 44 14.46 -3.21 -13.90
N TYR A 45 15.45 -2.74 -13.11
CA TYR A 45 15.36 -2.78 -11.64
C TYR A 45 14.31 -1.82 -11.07
N ALA A 46 14.16 -0.62 -11.62
CA ALA A 46 13.17 0.34 -11.15
C ALA A 46 11.74 -0.19 -11.34
N VAL A 47 11.44 -0.74 -12.52
CA VAL A 47 10.13 -1.33 -12.81
C VAL A 47 9.94 -2.65 -12.06
N ALA A 48 11.00 -3.45 -11.86
CA ALA A 48 10.93 -4.63 -10.99
C ALA A 48 10.55 -4.26 -9.56
N LEU A 49 11.17 -3.21 -8.99
CA LEU A 49 10.85 -2.72 -7.64
C LEU A 49 9.39 -2.23 -7.55
N ALA A 50 8.92 -1.48 -8.55
CA ALA A 50 7.51 -1.09 -8.63
C ALA A 50 6.58 -2.31 -8.71
N GLY A 51 6.96 -3.34 -9.48
CA GLY A 51 6.26 -4.61 -9.56
C GLY A 51 6.19 -5.36 -8.23
N VAL A 52 7.28 -5.37 -7.45
CA VAL A 52 7.30 -5.93 -6.08
C VAL A 52 6.34 -5.17 -5.16
N ALA A 53 6.33 -3.83 -5.24
CA ALA A 53 5.41 -3.01 -4.45
C ALA A 53 3.94 -3.29 -4.80
N LEU A 54 3.63 -3.40 -6.10
CA LEU A 54 2.30 -3.80 -6.57
C LEU A 54 1.93 -5.21 -6.10
N THR A 55 2.87 -6.15 -6.16
CA THR A 55 2.67 -7.52 -5.65
C THR A 55 2.28 -7.51 -4.18
N ALA A 56 3.02 -6.77 -3.34
CA ALA A 56 2.71 -6.65 -1.93
C ALA A 56 1.32 -6.01 -1.69
N LEU A 57 0.96 -4.99 -2.47
CA LEU A 57 -0.33 -4.32 -2.39
C LEU A 57 -1.49 -5.26 -2.73
N PHE A 58 -1.41 -5.98 -3.86
CA PHE A 58 -2.45 -6.93 -4.27
C PHE A 58 -2.51 -8.15 -3.33
N ALA A 59 -1.36 -8.63 -2.84
CA ALA A 59 -1.31 -9.68 -1.83
C ALA A 59 -2.01 -9.25 -0.54
N TYR A 60 -1.79 -8.01 -0.08
CA TYR A 60 -2.45 -7.45 1.08
C TYR A 60 -3.97 -7.38 0.89
N TRP A 61 -4.45 -6.84 -0.23
CA TRP A 61 -5.90 -6.76 -0.49
C TRP A 61 -6.55 -8.15 -0.63
N THR A 62 -5.85 -9.10 -1.26
CA THR A 62 -6.30 -10.49 -1.38
C THR A 62 -6.37 -11.16 0.00
N TYR A 63 -5.37 -10.93 0.86
CA TYR A 63 -5.38 -11.37 2.25
C TYR A 63 -6.51 -10.71 3.07
N ALA A 64 -6.74 -9.41 2.89
CA ALA A 64 -7.81 -8.71 3.58
C ALA A 64 -9.20 -9.23 3.15
N LEU A 65 -9.35 -9.61 1.87
CA LEU A 65 -10.55 -10.29 1.37
C LEU A 65 -10.68 -11.72 1.94
N SER A 66 -9.58 -12.48 2.06
CA SER A 66 -9.61 -13.85 2.60
C SER A 66 -9.95 -13.91 4.09
N THR A 67 -9.91 -12.77 4.77
CA THR A 67 -10.34 -12.60 6.16
C THR A 67 -11.70 -11.90 6.30
N LEU A 68 -12.29 -11.44 5.17
CA LEU A 68 -13.59 -10.77 5.18
C LEU A 68 -14.68 -11.68 5.78
N SER A 69 -15.32 -11.21 6.84
CA SER A 69 -16.34 -11.96 7.57
C SER A 69 -17.27 -11.06 8.36
N TYR A 70 -18.46 -11.59 8.67
CA TYR A 70 -19.48 -10.92 9.46
C TYR A 70 -19.86 -11.80 10.64
N ALA A 71 -19.50 -11.37 11.85
CA ALA A 71 -19.89 -12.04 13.07
C ALA A 71 -21.06 -11.30 13.72
N VAL A 72 -22.16 -11.99 13.94
CA VAL A 72 -23.35 -11.46 14.62
C VAL A 72 -23.45 -12.10 16.00
N ASP A 73 -23.45 -11.27 17.04
CA ASP A 73 -23.71 -11.68 18.42
C ASP A 73 -24.84 -10.83 19.04
N ARG A 74 -25.24 -11.06 20.29
CA ARG A 74 -26.28 -10.27 20.99
C ARG A 74 -25.92 -8.79 21.13
N ASN A 75 -24.64 -8.47 21.19
CA ASN A 75 -24.18 -7.11 21.43
C ASN A 75 -24.01 -6.30 20.14
N GLY A 76 -23.64 -6.95 19.04
CA GLY A 76 -23.36 -6.24 17.80
C GLY A 76 -23.05 -7.14 16.60
N LEU A 77 -23.03 -6.48 15.44
CA LEU A 77 -22.49 -6.96 14.19
C LEU A 77 -21.02 -6.50 14.09
N VAL A 78 -20.11 -7.47 13.97
CA VAL A 78 -18.70 -7.22 13.72
C VAL A 78 -18.37 -7.53 12.27
N ILE A 79 -17.91 -6.53 11.53
CA ILE A 79 -17.39 -6.67 10.17
C ILE A 79 -15.87 -6.70 10.24
N ALA A 80 -15.24 -7.83 9.91
CA ALA A 80 -13.78 -7.95 9.90
C ALA A 80 -13.25 -7.90 8.46
N TRP A 81 -12.19 -7.14 8.22
CA TRP A 81 -11.48 -7.02 6.94
C TRP A 81 -9.99 -6.78 7.18
N GLY A 82 -9.18 -7.84 7.01
CA GLY A 82 -7.77 -7.82 7.37
C GLY A 82 -7.57 -7.37 8.83
N PRO A 83 -6.77 -6.32 9.08
CA PRO A 83 -6.52 -5.78 10.43
C PRO A 83 -7.65 -4.84 10.93
N THR A 84 -8.69 -4.60 10.14
CA THR A 84 -9.77 -3.67 10.51
C THR A 84 -11.00 -4.45 10.96
N ARG A 85 -11.61 -4.02 12.07
CA ARG A 85 -12.88 -4.53 12.59
C ARG A 85 -13.83 -3.37 12.86
N HIS A 86 -15.01 -3.38 12.24
CA HIS A 86 -16.08 -2.44 12.57
C HIS A 86 -17.05 -3.14 13.51
N VAL A 87 -17.25 -2.57 14.69
CA VAL A 87 -18.20 -3.09 15.68
C VAL A 87 -19.42 -2.19 15.68
N ILE A 88 -20.54 -2.75 15.23
CA ILE A 88 -21.81 -2.07 15.05
C ILE A 88 -22.79 -2.59 16.10
N PRO A 89 -23.24 -1.77 17.06
CA PRO A 89 -24.20 -2.22 18.08
C PRO A 89 -25.51 -2.66 17.43
N LEU A 90 -26.09 -3.78 17.88
CA LEU A 90 -27.35 -4.26 17.28
C LEU A 90 -28.49 -3.24 17.45
N GLY A 91 -28.54 -2.54 18.59
CA GLY A 91 -29.53 -1.49 18.84
C GLY A 91 -29.37 -0.24 17.97
N ALA A 92 -28.19 -0.06 17.34
CA ALA A 92 -27.97 1.04 16.41
C ALA A 92 -28.44 0.71 14.98
N ILE A 93 -28.77 -0.55 14.68
CA ILE A 93 -29.26 -0.96 13.37
C ILE A 93 -30.76 -0.63 13.27
N GLU A 94 -31.08 0.39 12.48
CA GLU A 94 -32.47 0.86 12.31
C GLU A 94 -33.25 0.00 11.33
N ARG A 95 -32.60 -0.39 10.22
CA ARG A 95 -33.20 -1.23 9.18
C ARG A 95 -32.16 -1.90 8.30
N LEU A 96 -32.59 -2.97 7.65
CA LEU A 96 -31.82 -3.72 6.66
C LEU A 96 -32.52 -3.58 5.31
N VAL A 97 -31.79 -3.13 4.28
CA VAL A 97 -32.35 -2.87 2.94
C VAL A 97 -31.64 -3.75 1.90
N PRO A 98 -32.36 -4.61 1.16
CA PRO A 98 -31.77 -5.42 0.10
C PRO A 98 -31.19 -4.57 -1.05
N GLY A 99 -30.08 -5.02 -1.62
CA GLY A 99 -29.41 -4.35 -2.74
C GLY A 99 -30.29 -4.20 -3.97
N THR A 100 -31.16 -5.18 -4.23
CA THR A 100 -32.16 -5.17 -5.31
C THR A 100 -33.15 -4.03 -5.21
N SER A 101 -33.38 -3.46 -4.02
CA SER A 101 -34.38 -2.42 -3.80
C SER A 101 -33.89 -1.01 -4.15
N VAL A 102 -32.58 -0.77 -4.07
CA VAL A 102 -31.92 0.55 -4.26
C VAL A 102 -30.88 0.54 -5.38
N GLY A 103 -30.49 -0.63 -5.88
CA GLY A 103 -29.35 -0.79 -6.76
C GLY A 103 -28.01 -0.80 -6.01
N VAL A 104 -26.94 -1.04 -6.78
CA VAL A 104 -25.56 -1.05 -6.28
C VAL A 104 -24.76 0.02 -7.04
N PRO A 105 -24.33 1.12 -6.39
CA PRO A 105 -23.56 2.17 -7.03
C PRO A 105 -22.12 1.72 -7.30
N HIS A 106 -21.38 2.51 -8.08
CA HIS A 106 -19.94 2.34 -8.21
C HIS A 106 -19.22 2.66 -6.89
N VAL A 107 -18.38 1.75 -6.42
CA VAL A 107 -17.65 1.88 -5.16
C VAL A 107 -16.35 2.64 -5.38
N ARG A 108 -16.18 3.79 -4.71
CA ARG A 108 -14.91 4.51 -4.66
C ARG A 108 -14.01 3.85 -3.62
N GLY A 109 -13.01 3.12 -4.10
CA GLY A 109 -12.07 2.39 -3.25
C GLY A 109 -11.42 1.25 -4.02
N VAL A 110 -11.19 0.13 -3.34
CA VAL A 110 -10.69 -1.09 -3.96
C VAL A 110 -11.88 -1.86 -4.51
N SER A 111 -11.94 -1.99 -5.83
CA SER A 111 -13.03 -2.67 -6.52
C SER A 111 -12.53 -3.53 -7.67
N TRP A 112 -12.77 -4.84 -7.61
CA TRP A 112 -12.68 -5.77 -8.73
C TRP A 112 -13.77 -6.84 -8.59
N TRP A 113 -13.92 -7.75 -9.56
CA TRP A 113 -14.97 -8.76 -9.50
C TRP A 113 -14.92 -9.56 -8.20
N GLY A 114 -15.94 -9.46 -7.36
CA GLY A 114 -16.01 -10.15 -6.07
C GLY A 114 -15.19 -9.52 -4.94
N HIS A 115 -14.74 -8.26 -5.09
CA HIS A 115 -14.08 -7.50 -4.03
C HIS A 115 -14.47 -6.02 -4.11
N HIS A 116 -15.25 -5.53 -3.16
CA HIS A 116 -15.76 -4.16 -3.15
C HIS A 116 -15.62 -3.57 -1.75
N VAL A 117 -14.55 -2.80 -1.54
CA VAL A 117 -14.24 -2.14 -0.28
C VAL A 117 -13.98 -0.66 -0.51
N GLY A 118 -14.79 0.20 0.11
CA GLY A 118 -14.67 1.63 -0.11
C GLY A 118 -15.88 2.42 0.35
N ARG A 119 -16.13 3.54 -0.32
CA ARG A 119 -17.26 4.43 -0.06
C ARG A 119 -18.10 4.58 -1.31
N ALA A 120 -19.40 4.62 -1.15
CA ALA A 120 -20.30 5.07 -2.21
C ALA A 120 -21.43 5.91 -1.62
N HIS A 121 -22.01 6.75 -2.47
CA HIS A 121 -23.19 7.52 -2.13
C HIS A 121 -24.39 6.95 -2.89
N ILE A 122 -25.50 6.73 -2.18
CA ILE A 122 -26.75 6.23 -2.75
C ILE A 122 -27.83 7.26 -2.44
N GLU A 123 -28.49 7.82 -3.45
CA GLU A 123 -29.46 8.93 -3.26
C GLU A 123 -30.54 8.65 -2.20
N ARG A 124 -30.99 7.39 -2.08
CA ARG A 124 -32.05 6.98 -1.14
C ARG A 124 -31.57 6.61 0.27
N ILE A 125 -30.26 6.40 0.47
CA ILE A 125 -29.67 5.92 1.74
C ILE A 125 -28.64 6.91 2.31
N GLY A 126 -27.93 7.63 1.45
CA GLY A 126 -26.81 8.50 1.79
C GLY A 126 -25.46 7.81 1.60
N ASP A 127 -24.48 8.20 2.41
CA ASP A 127 -23.13 7.64 2.36
C ASP A 127 -23.07 6.24 2.96
N VAL A 128 -22.41 5.33 2.25
CA VAL A 128 -22.30 3.91 2.61
C VAL A 128 -20.85 3.46 2.53
N LEU A 129 -20.41 2.75 3.58
CA LEU A 129 -19.14 2.02 3.60
C LEU A 129 -19.33 0.60 3.07
N PHE A 130 -18.67 0.29 1.97
CA PHE A 130 -18.71 -1.03 1.36
C PHE A 130 -17.65 -1.93 2.01
N TYR A 131 -18.09 -3.08 2.48
CA TYR A 131 -17.28 -4.22 2.91
C TYR A 131 -17.95 -5.48 2.38
N SER A 132 -17.89 -5.65 1.06
CA SER A 132 -18.66 -6.70 0.38
C SER A 132 -17.82 -7.39 -0.68
N ALA A 133 -18.15 -8.65 -0.91
CA ALA A 133 -17.66 -9.49 -1.99
C ALA A 133 -18.87 -10.07 -2.70
N HIS A 134 -19.69 -9.19 -3.30
CA HIS A 134 -20.88 -9.58 -4.03
C HIS A 134 -20.56 -9.76 -5.51
N GLU A 135 -21.26 -10.68 -6.15
CA GLU A 135 -21.25 -10.90 -7.60
C GLU A 135 -22.54 -10.36 -8.24
N SER A 136 -23.63 -10.33 -7.48
CA SER A 136 -24.93 -9.80 -7.89
C SER A 136 -25.54 -8.87 -6.84
N PRO A 137 -26.45 -7.95 -7.23
CA PRO A 137 -27.17 -7.08 -6.30
C PRO A 137 -28.00 -7.82 -5.24
N GLU A 138 -28.38 -9.07 -5.50
CA GLU A 138 -29.16 -9.92 -4.60
C GLU A 138 -28.38 -10.32 -3.35
N GLN A 139 -27.06 -10.40 -3.45
CA GLN A 139 -26.20 -10.73 -2.32
C GLN A 139 -25.92 -9.52 -1.41
N VAL A 140 -26.22 -8.31 -1.88
CA VAL A 140 -25.92 -7.07 -1.15
C VAL A 140 -27.02 -6.79 -0.13
N LEU A 141 -26.61 -6.50 1.09
CA LEU A 141 -27.49 -6.03 2.16
C LEU A 141 -26.93 -4.73 2.74
N TYR A 142 -27.74 -3.68 2.69
CA TYR A 142 -27.41 -2.41 3.33
C TYR A 142 -27.87 -2.44 4.78
N VAL A 143 -26.93 -2.28 5.69
CA VAL A 143 -27.14 -2.15 7.13
C VAL A 143 -27.19 -0.66 7.44
N MET A 144 -28.39 -0.15 7.71
CA MET A 144 -28.58 1.25 8.06
C MET A 144 -28.47 1.43 9.56
N THR A 145 -27.61 2.37 9.97
CA THR A 145 -27.35 2.64 11.39
C THR A 145 -27.41 4.13 11.67
N THR A 146 -27.52 4.48 12.95
CA THR A 146 -27.55 5.87 13.42
C THR A 146 -26.29 6.68 13.05
N GLU A 147 -25.11 6.04 12.99
CA GLU A 147 -23.85 6.73 12.71
C GLU A 147 -23.39 6.60 11.26
N ARG A 148 -23.33 5.37 10.73
CA ARG A 148 -22.80 5.07 9.40
C ARG A 148 -23.52 3.90 8.75
N ASN A 149 -23.84 4.03 7.47
CA ASN A 149 -24.41 2.92 6.72
C ASN A 149 -23.30 2.00 6.20
N TYR A 150 -23.58 0.70 6.19
CA TYR A 150 -22.66 -0.32 5.70
C TYR A 150 -23.30 -1.16 4.60
N ALA A 151 -22.53 -1.56 3.60
CA ALA A 151 -22.94 -2.56 2.62
C ALA A 151 -22.12 -3.84 2.85
N ILE A 152 -22.81 -4.93 3.15
CA ILE A 152 -22.24 -6.26 3.31
C ILE A 152 -22.76 -7.19 2.22
N SER A 153 -22.04 -8.27 1.93
CA SER A 153 -22.55 -9.35 1.07
C SER A 153 -22.81 -10.63 1.85
N VAL A 154 -24.01 -11.16 1.76
CA VAL A 154 -24.42 -12.40 2.44
C VAL A 154 -25.14 -13.30 1.44
N GLU A 155 -24.98 -14.62 1.59
CA GLU A 155 -25.61 -15.60 0.67
C GLU A 155 -27.13 -15.53 0.71
N ASN A 156 -27.71 -15.39 1.91
CA ASN A 156 -29.15 -15.21 2.10
C ASN A 156 -29.45 -13.97 2.96
N PRO A 157 -29.73 -12.81 2.33
CA PRO A 157 -30.05 -11.58 3.07
C PRO A 157 -31.27 -11.69 3.98
N ALA A 158 -32.28 -12.49 3.59
CA ALA A 158 -33.50 -12.66 4.36
C ALA A 158 -33.25 -13.43 5.66
N ASP A 159 -32.47 -14.51 5.61
CA ASP A 159 -32.10 -15.28 6.80
C ASP A 159 -31.19 -14.48 7.73
N PHE A 160 -30.25 -13.71 7.16
CA PHE A 160 -29.41 -12.80 7.93
C PHE A 160 -30.25 -11.73 8.64
N ALA A 161 -31.21 -11.12 7.93
CA ALA A 161 -32.09 -10.11 8.52
C ALA A 161 -32.94 -10.67 9.66
N ARG A 162 -33.51 -11.87 9.49
CA ARG A 162 -34.23 -12.58 10.54
C ARG A 162 -33.33 -12.85 11.75
N ALA A 163 -32.07 -13.26 11.51
CA ALA A 163 -31.11 -13.53 12.57
C ALA A 163 -30.70 -12.28 13.38
N ILE A 164 -30.69 -11.11 12.74
CA ILE A 164 -30.49 -9.82 13.42
C ILE A 164 -31.73 -9.49 14.27
N GLN A 165 -32.92 -9.59 13.69
CA GLN A 165 -34.18 -9.22 14.33
C GLN A 165 -34.44 -10.04 15.62
N VAL A 166 -34.28 -11.37 15.55
CA VAL A 166 -34.38 -12.27 16.72
C VAL A 166 -33.41 -11.86 17.84
N ARG A 167 -32.23 -11.33 17.50
CA ARG A 167 -31.23 -10.92 18.50
C ARG A 167 -31.49 -9.53 19.07
N GLN A 168 -32.04 -8.62 18.26
CA GLN A 168 -32.51 -7.33 18.76
C GLN A 168 -33.62 -7.53 19.79
N ASP A 169 -34.55 -8.47 19.55
CA ASP A 169 -35.64 -8.80 20.47
C ASP A 169 -35.15 -9.38 21.81
N LEU A 170 -34.00 -10.05 21.81
CA LEU A 170 -33.38 -10.61 23.03
C LEU A 170 -32.70 -9.55 23.90
N GLY A 171 -32.46 -8.34 23.38
CA GLY A 171 -31.73 -7.27 24.05
C GLY A 171 -30.21 -7.52 24.18
N PRO A 172 -29.41 -6.45 24.32
CA PRO A 172 -27.96 -6.57 24.48
C PRO A 172 -27.60 -7.14 25.86
N THR A 173 -26.61 -8.03 25.93
CA THR A 173 -26.01 -8.47 27.20
C THR A 173 -24.99 -7.46 27.72
N THR A 174 -24.47 -6.58 26.86
CA THR A 174 -23.57 -5.49 27.19
C THR A 174 -23.81 -4.34 26.21
N LEU A 175 -23.87 -3.10 26.71
CA LEU A 175 -23.93 -1.91 25.85
C LEU A 175 -22.59 -1.74 25.14
N VAL A 176 -22.56 -2.08 23.85
CA VAL A 176 -21.41 -1.82 22.98
C VAL A 176 -21.61 -0.49 22.29
N THR A 177 -20.57 0.34 22.25
CA THR A 177 -20.56 1.60 21.49
C THR A 177 -20.09 1.33 20.06
N HIS A 178 -20.56 2.14 19.12
CA HIS A 178 -20.07 2.06 17.76
C HIS A 178 -18.57 2.45 17.73
N HIS A 179 -17.71 1.53 17.32
CA HIS A 179 -16.29 1.82 17.21
C HIS A 179 -15.62 1.02 16.09
N VAL A 180 -14.59 1.63 15.51
CA VAL A 180 -13.72 0.95 14.54
C VAL A 180 -12.47 0.53 15.27
N ASP A 181 -12.33 -0.76 15.52
CA ASP A 181 -11.09 -1.32 16.01
C ASP A 181 -10.15 -1.55 14.83
N ARG A 182 -8.99 -0.90 14.85
CA ARG A 182 -7.92 -1.15 13.89
C ARG A 182 -6.83 -1.84 14.70
N SER A 183 -6.80 -3.17 14.65
CA SER A 183 -5.71 -3.94 15.23
C SER A 183 -4.49 -3.84 14.31
N GLY A 184 -3.88 -2.66 14.29
CA GLY A 184 -2.60 -2.39 13.65
C GLY A 184 -1.53 -2.25 14.71
N THR A 185 -0.40 -2.93 14.52
CA THR A 185 0.83 -2.70 15.29
C THR A 185 1.22 -1.22 15.26
N ALA A 186 2.06 -0.77 16.20
CA ALA A 186 2.51 0.62 16.34
C ALA A 186 2.93 1.31 15.01
N ALA A 187 3.35 0.53 14.01
CA ALA A 187 3.60 0.95 12.63
C ALA A 187 2.45 1.71 11.95
N GLN A 188 1.19 1.52 12.35
CA GLN A 188 0.03 2.21 11.78
C GLN A 188 0.12 3.75 11.92
N GLY A 189 0.81 4.25 12.94
CA GLY A 189 1.08 5.68 13.11
C GLY A 189 1.95 6.26 12.00
N PHE A 190 2.94 5.51 11.52
CA PHE A 190 3.82 5.92 10.42
C PHE A 190 3.08 5.92 9.08
N TRP A 191 2.33 4.85 8.78
CA TRP A 191 1.58 4.72 7.52
C TRP A 191 0.41 5.70 7.38
N SER A 192 -0.06 6.28 8.48
CA SER A 192 -1.12 7.32 8.44
C SER A 192 -0.58 8.74 8.34
N ASP A 193 0.73 8.92 8.53
CA ASP A 193 1.39 10.22 8.48
C ASP A 193 1.81 10.58 7.05
N ARG A 194 1.02 11.45 6.42
CA ARG A 194 1.26 11.89 5.03
C ARG A 194 2.60 12.60 4.86
N LEU A 195 3.09 13.30 5.88
CA LEU A 195 4.36 14.02 5.78
C LEU A 195 5.54 13.04 5.83
N ALA A 196 5.51 12.07 6.74
CA ALA A 196 6.53 11.02 6.82
C ALA A 196 6.61 10.24 5.50
N LEU A 197 5.45 9.85 4.95
CA LEU A 197 5.39 9.18 3.66
C LEU A 197 5.89 10.06 2.51
N ALA A 198 5.52 11.35 2.49
CA ALA A 198 6.00 12.28 1.47
C ALA A 198 7.53 12.43 1.50
N LEU A 199 8.15 12.49 2.69
CA LEU A 199 9.60 12.55 2.83
C LEU A 199 10.28 11.26 2.37
N CYS A 200 9.72 10.09 2.67
CA CYS A 200 10.22 8.81 2.15
C CYS A 200 10.18 8.78 0.62
N VAL A 201 9.04 9.15 0.02
CA VAL A 201 8.88 9.21 -1.44
C VAL A 201 9.87 10.20 -2.05
N LEU A 202 10.05 11.37 -1.44
CA LEU A 202 11.00 12.39 -1.90
C LEU A 202 12.44 11.89 -1.83
N ALA A 203 12.82 11.19 -0.76
CA ALA A 203 14.17 10.65 -0.59
C ALA A 203 14.45 9.52 -1.60
N ILE A 204 13.47 8.64 -1.85
CA ILE A 204 13.56 7.61 -2.89
C ILE A 204 13.68 8.23 -4.28
N ALA A 205 12.84 9.24 -4.58
CA ALA A 205 12.89 9.95 -5.85
C ALA A 205 14.24 10.65 -6.06
N ALA A 206 14.79 11.30 -5.03
CA ALA A 206 16.11 11.91 -5.07
C ALA A 206 17.24 10.89 -5.28
N SER A 207 17.13 9.68 -4.71
CA SER A 207 18.11 8.62 -4.99
C SER A 207 18.00 8.09 -6.43
N ALA A 208 16.77 7.98 -6.95
CA ALA A 208 16.53 7.58 -8.33
C ALA A 208 17.14 8.58 -9.33
N THR A 209 17.12 9.90 -9.05
CA THR A 209 17.75 10.88 -9.94
C THR A 209 19.27 10.73 -9.99
N VAL A 210 19.93 10.33 -8.89
CA VAL A 210 21.37 10.00 -8.88
C VAL A 210 21.65 8.83 -9.84
N TRP A 211 20.87 7.75 -9.75
CA TRP A 211 21.01 6.61 -10.66
C TRP A 211 20.75 6.97 -12.13
N VAL A 212 19.71 7.74 -12.40
CA VAL A 212 19.40 8.22 -13.77
C VAL A 212 20.55 9.05 -14.32
N GLN A 213 21.10 9.97 -13.52
CA GLN A 213 22.23 10.79 -13.92
C GLN A 213 23.45 9.94 -14.29
N VAL A 214 23.81 8.97 -13.45
CA VAL A 214 24.92 8.05 -13.74
C VAL A 214 24.62 7.23 -14.99
N ALA A 215 23.44 6.63 -15.10
CA ALA A 215 23.08 5.77 -16.23
C ALA A 215 23.08 6.51 -17.59
N LEU A 216 22.60 7.76 -17.63
CA LEU A 216 22.61 8.58 -18.85
C LEU A 216 24.02 8.97 -19.28
N ARG A 217 24.93 9.19 -18.32
CA ARG A 217 26.32 9.59 -18.60
C ARG A 217 27.22 8.40 -18.90
N LEU A 218 26.98 7.25 -18.27
CA LEU A 218 27.79 6.04 -18.42
C LEU A 218 27.82 5.53 -19.86
N ALA A 219 26.70 5.64 -20.59
CA ALA A 219 26.62 5.26 -22.00
C ALA A 219 27.53 6.09 -22.92
N SER A 220 27.91 7.29 -22.51
CA SER A 220 28.78 8.21 -23.27
C SER A 220 30.25 8.18 -22.85
N LEU A 221 30.59 7.41 -21.81
CA LEU A 221 31.93 7.42 -21.23
C LEU A 221 32.83 6.32 -21.82
N PRO A 222 34.13 6.61 -22.05
CA PRO A 222 35.11 5.59 -22.39
C PRO A 222 35.18 4.50 -21.31
N GLU A 223 35.60 3.29 -21.70
CA GLU A 223 35.67 2.13 -20.80
C GLU A 223 36.62 2.33 -19.61
N MET A 224 37.65 3.15 -19.81
CA MET A 224 38.60 3.61 -18.80
C MET A 224 38.50 5.13 -18.63
N LEU A 225 38.34 5.57 -17.38
CA LEU A 225 38.28 6.97 -16.99
C LEU A 225 39.56 7.41 -16.29
N ASP A 226 40.14 8.51 -16.76
CA ASP A 226 41.24 9.19 -16.11
C ASP A 226 40.69 10.17 -15.05
N LEU A 227 40.50 9.66 -13.83
CA LEU A 227 40.09 10.49 -12.71
C LEU A 227 41.29 11.28 -12.20
N HIS A 228 41.16 12.61 -12.21
CA HIS A 228 42.18 13.54 -11.73
C HIS A 228 41.81 14.01 -10.31
N PHE A 229 42.65 13.71 -9.32
CA PHE A 229 42.44 14.21 -7.95
C PHE A 229 43.70 14.89 -7.39
N PRO A 230 43.61 16.14 -6.87
CA PRO A 230 42.44 17.03 -6.85
C PRO A 230 42.11 17.64 -8.24
N PRO A 231 40.84 18.05 -8.48
CA PRO A 231 40.44 18.68 -9.73
C PRO A 231 41.27 19.94 -9.99
N ALA A 232 41.91 20.02 -11.17
CA ALA A 232 42.76 21.14 -11.60
C ALA A 232 44.03 21.42 -10.74
N GLY A 233 44.49 20.45 -9.94
CA GLY A 233 45.75 20.59 -9.21
C GLY A 233 46.98 20.34 -10.10
N PRO A 234 48.09 21.09 -9.94
CA PRO A 234 49.35 20.86 -10.70
C PRO A 234 50.04 19.52 -10.36
N ARG A 235 49.51 18.75 -9.42
CA ARG A 235 49.90 17.37 -9.06
C ARG A 235 48.68 16.46 -8.96
N ALA A 236 47.77 16.56 -9.92
CA ALA A 236 46.63 15.65 -9.99
C ALA A 236 47.15 14.22 -10.22
N ILE A 237 46.79 13.31 -9.32
CA ILE A 237 47.01 11.88 -9.51
C ILE A 237 45.98 11.43 -10.55
N VAL A 238 46.46 10.90 -11.67
CA VAL A 238 45.61 10.26 -12.69
C VAL A 238 45.38 8.82 -12.26
N SER A 239 44.22 8.55 -11.69
CA SER A 239 43.78 7.18 -11.44
C SER A 239 42.94 6.71 -12.63
N VAL A 240 43.44 5.71 -13.34
CA VAL A 240 42.69 5.01 -14.38
C VAL A 240 41.72 4.07 -13.68
N VAL A 241 40.43 4.38 -13.75
CA VAL A 241 39.40 3.58 -13.11
C VAL A 241 38.40 3.11 -14.16
N ALA A 242 37.98 1.85 -14.09
CA ALA A 242 36.91 1.35 -14.93
C ALA A 242 35.64 2.17 -14.71
N ARG A 243 34.89 2.44 -15.79
CA ARG A 243 33.63 3.19 -15.73
C ARG A 243 32.63 2.65 -14.69
N ASP A 244 32.69 1.35 -14.38
CA ASP A 244 31.81 0.69 -13.41
C ASP A 244 32.06 1.16 -11.97
N ALA A 245 33.23 1.72 -11.65
CA ALA A 245 33.48 2.29 -10.34
C ALA A 245 32.61 3.53 -10.06
N LEU A 246 32.09 4.20 -11.10
CA LEU A 246 31.11 5.28 -10.94
C LEU A 246 29.78 4.77 -10.37
N LEU A 247 29.50 3.46 -10.43
CA LEU A 247 28.32 2.85 -9.82
C LEU A 247 28.42 2.75 -8.29
N GLU A 248 29.62 2.85 -7.71
CA GLU A 248 29.80 2.81 -6.25
C GLU A 248 29.14 4.01 -5.57
N LEU A 249 29.13 5.18 -6.22
CA LEU A 249 28.46 6.39 -5.75
C LEU A 249 26.94 6.19 -5.56
N PRO A 250 26.16 5.82 -6.60
CA PRO A 250 24.73 5.58 -6.44
C PRO A 250 24.42 4.35 -5.57
N ARG A 251 25.27 3.31 -5.56
CA ARG A 251 25.14 2.18 -4.61
C ARG A 251 25.25 2.64 -3.16
N THR A 252 26.26 3.44 -2.84
CA THR A 252 26.46 4.01 -1.51
C THR A 252 25.30 4.93 -1.13
N ALA A 253 24.85 5.79 -2.06
CA ALA A 253 23.70 6.65 -1.86
C ALA A 253 22.43 5.85 -1.51
N SER A 254 22.16 4.75 -2.22
CA SER A 254 21.04 3.85 -1.96
C SER A 254 21.16 3.08 -0.64
N LEU A 255 22.36 2.63 -0.26
CA LEU A 255 22.59 1.99 1.04
C LEU A 255 22.29 2.95 2.19
N ILE A 256 22.82 4.17 2.12
CA ILE A 256 22.58 5.21 3.11
C ILE A 256 21.09 5.57 3.16
N LEU A 257 20.42 5.67 2.01
CA LEU A 257 18.96 5.86 1.96
C LEU A 257 18.24 4.75 2.73
N GLY A 258 18.55 3.48 2.45
CA GLY A 258 17.92 2.33 3.10
C GLY A 258 18.05 2.38 4.62
N ILE A 259 19.27 2.67 5.11
CA ILE A 259 19.53 2.85 6.55
C ILE A 259 18.67 4.00 7.11
N ASN A 260 18.65 5.16 6.45
CA ASN A 260 17.88 6.31 6.93
C ASN A 260 16.37 6.07 6.91
N LEU A 261 15.83 5.32 5.95
CA LEU A 261 14.41 4.98 5.92
C LEU A 261 14.04 4.06 7.09
N VAL A 262 14.87 3.05 7.38
CA VAL A 262 14.65 2.14 8.51
C VAL A 262 14.77 2.87 9.84
N VAL A 263 15.87 3.62 10.03
CA VAL A 263 16.11 4.39 11.26
C VAL A 263 15.08 5.49 11.44
N GLY A 264 14.73 6.22 10.38
CA GLY A 264 13.72 7.27 10.39
C GLY A 264 12.33 6.74 10.71
N ALA A 265 11.94 5.59 10.15
CA ALA A 265 10.70 4.92 10.51
C ALA A 265 10.72 4.45 11.97
N ALA A 266 11.78 3.79 12.43
CA ALA A 266 11.90 3.29 13.80
C ALA A 266 11.85 4.44 14.84
N LEU A 267 12.56 5.53 14.58
CA LEU A 267 12.55 6.71 15.45
C LEU A 267 11.22 7.44 15.41
N HIS A 268 10.52 7.48 14.26
CA HIS A 268 9.17 8.04 14.17
C HIS A 268 8.16 7.31 15.07
N LEU A 269 8.34 6.00 15.27
CA LEU A 269 7.51 5.22 16.20
C LEU A 269 7.73 5.62 17.67
N TRP A 270 8.91 6.14 18.01
CA TRP A 270 9.21 6.62 19.36
C TRP A 270 8.88 8.10 19.52
N ASP A 271 9.43 8.94 18.65
CA ASP A 271 9.18 10.38 18.56
C ASP A 271 9.12 10.84 17.09
N ARG A 272 7.99 11.44 16.72
CA ARG A 272 7.71 11.88 15.35
C ARG A 272 8.72 12.91 14.86
N VAL A 273 9.13 13.84 15.73
CA VAL A 273 10.05 14.94 15.35
C VAL A 273 11.41 14.35 14.99
N THR A 274 11.93 13.46 15.84
CA THR A 274 13.20 12.77 15.57
C THR A 274 13.14 11.97 14.27
N GLY A 275 12.03 11.26 14.01
CA GLY A 275 11.81 10.57 12.74
C GLY A 275 11.87 11.50 11.52
N TYR A 276 11.22 12.66 11.58
CA TYR A 276 11.26 13.63 10.48
C TYR A 276 12.66 14.18 10.21
N VAL A 277 13.45 14.45 11.27
CA VAL A 277 14.83 14.96 11.10
C VAL A 277 15.67 13.97 10.30
N VAL A 278 15.57 12.67 10.59
CA VAL A 278 16.28 11.63 9.84
C VAL A 278 15.78 11.51 8.40
N LEU A 279 14.46 11.59 8.17
CA LEU A 279 13.90 11.53 6.82
C LEU A 279 14.27 12.76 5.96
N ILE A 280 14.30 13.97 6.55
CA ILE A 280 14.79 15.18 5.88
C ILE A 280 16.28 15.04 5.57
N ALA A 281 17.08 14.56 6.54
CA ALA A 281 18.50 14.30 6.32
C ALA A 281 18.72 13.30 5.16
N ALA A 282 17.87 12.28 5.05
CA ALA A 282 17.92 11.34 3.93
C ALA A 282 17.78 12.05 2.57
N VAL A 283 16.81 12.95 2.43
CA VAL A 283 16.61 13.76 1.21
C VAL A 283 17.85 14.62 0.91
N LEU A 284 18.36 15.34 1.91
CA LEU A 284 19.52 16.22 1.76
C LEU A 284 20.78 15.45 1.37
N ILE A 285 21.00 14.27 1.95
CA ILE A 285 22.12 13.40 1.60
C ILE A 285 22.01 12.95 0.13
N GLN A 286 20.82 12.56 -0.35
CA GLN A 286 20.67 12.19 -1.77
C GLN A 286 20.94 13.39 -2.70
N ALA A 287 20.50 14.60 -2.33
CA ALA A 287 20.82 15.82 -3.08
C ALA A 287 22.33 16.11 -3.11
N ALA A 288 23.04 15.87 -2.00
CA ALA A 288 24.50 15.98 -1.94
C ALA A 288 25.20 14.95 -2.85
N PHE A 289 24.73 13.70 -2.89
CA PHE A 289 25.23 12.69 -3.83
C PHE A 289 24.99 13.08 -5.29
N TYR A 290 23.82 13.63 -5.61
CA TYR A 290 23.53 14.15 -6.95
C TYR A 290 24.53 15.24 -7.35
N ALA A 291 24.77 16.22 -6.46
CA ALA A 291 25.74 17.28 -6.70
C ALA A 291 27.19 16.74 -6.83
N ALA A 292 27.57 15.77 -6.00
CA ALA A 292 28.88 15.14 -6.06
C ALA A 292 29.10 14.41 -7.40
N VAL A 293 28.09 13.65 -7.88
CA VAL A 293 28.14 13.01 -9.19
C VAL A 293 28.17 14.04 -10.31
N ALA A 294 27.39 15.12 -10.20
CA ALA A 294 27.41 16.21 -11.19
C ALA A 294 28.78 16.87 -11.31
N LEU A 295 29.45 17.12 -10.18
CA LEU A 295 30.78 17.72 -10.14
C LEU A 295 31.87 16.75 -10.62
N ALA A 296 31.76 15.46 -10.28
CA ALA A 296 32.72 14.44 -10.70
C ALA A 296 32.67 14.15 -12.21
N LEU A 297 31.55 14.44 -12.87
CA LEU A 297 31.32 14.22 -14.30
C LEU A 297 31.34 15.50 -15.14
N ALA A 298 31.63 16.66 -14.53
CA ALA A 298 31.77 17.95 -15.21
C ALA A 298 33.22 18.19 -15.65
#